data_AF-A0A936EWT9-F1
#
_entry.id   AF-A0A936EWT9-F1
#
_cell.length_a   1.000
_cell.length_b   1.000
_cell.length_c   1.000
_cell.angle_alpha   90.00
_cell.angle_beta   90.00
_cell.angle_gamma   90.00
#
_symmetry.space_group_name_H-M   'P 1'
#
loop_
_entity.id
_entity.type
_entity.pdbx_description
1 polymer ?
#
loop_
_entity_poly.entity_id
_entity_poly.type
_entity_poly.pdbx_seq_one_letter_code
_entity_poly.pdbx_strand_id
1 'polypeptide(L)'
;MHSFVCTCCTRNVFFENDQCGQCGSLLGYVPAEGRLVAFVQPVAGDDVWWRRAGDDGPALRPCRNRIEHAVCNWMIDAGDGQPLCRSCRLNLTIPDLGVPGHVERWADVEQAKRRLMFKLLQLGLDVQPRIDDNDNLGLGVRILAPQAAGEAVLTGHAQGVITINLQEADDVHREATRVAFGEPWRTLLGHLRHEASHYLQHRWIAGHGPALDLWRQTFGDERQDYAQAQGRYHAQGPTPGWPEHFITAYASVHPHEDWAETCAHLLLVADALETAASWGLSLASRVARTQSGIDVLDPQHTRELVLTHWLPIAQFLNAMNRSLGLKDSYPFLMPGAVVHKMAVAAQLLQMVTQPKAPPLLCDHPLAELQPLLARRSVGPRGLRPPGPTPEQWQQAAELALRAPDHQGLRPFRFVHVGADERAALGELFAQAARDQGRDEDGVALARERAASGPGLLAVLARIRDDLPEVPAHEQWLCVGAAVMNLLNALHLMGYGAKVLGGGAARAEVVRRAFCQSGEQLACWVVAGSVDGDAGLSDRERPAGLISDWQPPL
;
A
#
# COMPACT_ATOMS: atom_id res chain seq x y z
N MET A 1 -13.93 0.19 5.26
CA MET A 1 -12.59 0.80 5.26
C MET A 1 -11.61 -0.15 5.90
N HIS A 2 -10.34 -0.11 5.48
CA HIS A 2 -9.29 -0.99 6.00
C HIS A 2 -9.12 -0.82 7.53
N SER A 3 -8.67 -1.87 8.21
CA SER A 3 -8.37 -1.86 9.64
C SER A 3 -7.03 -1.20 9.93
N PHE A 4 -6.95 -0.45 11.02
CA PHE A 4 -5.73 0.18 11.51
C PHE A 4 -5.17 -0.58 12.71
N VAL A 5 -3.98 -0.19 13.16
CA VAL A 5 -3.39 -0.69 14.41
C VAL A 5 -3.15 0.46 15.38
N CYS A 6 -3.42 0.23 16.66
CA CYS A 6 -3.09 1.17 17.72
C CYS A 6 -1.56 1.31 17.82
N THR A 7 -1.02 2.52 17.70
CA THR A 7 0.43 2.75 17.71
C THR A 7 1.07 2.50 19.07
N CYS A 8 0.28 2.41 20.14
CA CYS A 8 0.76 2.13 21.49
C CYS A 8 0.85 0.61 21.79
N CYS A 9 -0.14 -0.18 21.40
CA CYS A 9 -0.24 -1.59 21.78
C CYS A 9 -0.47 -2.57 20.62
N THR A 10 -0.38 -2.08 19.37
CA THR A 10 -0.52 -2.82 18.11
C THR A 10 -1.84 -3.56 17.90
N ARG A 11 -2.83 -3.38 18.78
CA ARG A 11 -4.17 -3.94 18.65
C ARG A 11 -4.88 -3.37 17.42
N ASN A 12 -5.62 -4.22 16.69
CA ASN A 12 -6.50 -3.78 15.61
C ASN A 12 -7.55 -2.79 16.12
N VAL A 13 -7.71 -1.69 15.38
CA VAL A 13 -8.68 -0.63 15.62
C VAL A 13 -9.31 -0.23 14.28
N PHE A 14 -10.47 0.41 14.35
CA PHE A 14 -11.27 0.83 13.21
C PHE A 14 -11.22 2.34 13.07
N PHE A 15 -11.43 2.83 11.84
CA PHE A 15 -11.32 4.25 11.48
C PHE A 15 -12.10 5.19 12.41
N GLU A 16 -13.24 4.72 12.93
CA GLU A 16 -14.15 5.46 13.79
C GLU A 16 -13.74 5.47 15.26
N ASN A 17 -12.83 4.59 15.68
CA ASN A 17 -12.42 4.53 17.07
C ASN A 17 -11.72 5.84 17.49
N ASP A 18 -12.12 6.34 18.64
CA ASP A 18 -11.56 7.50 19.34
C ASP A 18 -10.80 7.10 20.61
N GLN A 19 -10.89 5.83 21.02
CA GLN A 19 -10.15 5.20 22.09
C GLN A 19 -9.81 3.73 21.77
N CYS A 20 -8.63 3.28 22.20
CA CYS A 20 -8.23 1.89 22.07
C CYS A 20 -8.83 1.03 23.18
N GLY A 21 -9.63 0.02 22.83
CA GLY A 21 -10.27 -0.89 23.80
C GLY A 21 -9.31 -1.75 24.62
N GLN A 22 -8.04 -1.90 24.20
CA GLN A 22 -7.02 -2.68 24.93
C GLN A 22 -6.23 -1.83 25.93
N CYS A 23 -5.54 -0.78 25.48
CA CYS A 23 -4.66 0.04 26.32
C CYS A 23 -5.31 1.33 26.86
N GLY A 24 -6.54 1.67 26.44
CA GLY A 24 -7.25 2.87 26.88
C GLY A 24 -6.74 4.19 26.31
N SER A 25 -5.67 4.20 25.51
CA SER A 25 -5.15 5.40 24.85
C SER A 25 -6.21 6.03 23.94
N LEU A 26 -6.25 7.36 23.91
CA LEU A 26 -7.06 8.09 22.94
C LEU A 26 -6.51 7.83 21.53
N LEU A 27 -7.38 7.73 20.54
CA LEU A 27 -7.03 7.53 19.14
C LEU A 27 -7.42 8.74 18.32
N GLY A 28 -6.61 9.10 17.33
CA GLY A 28 -6.93 10.17 16.39
C GLY A 28 -6.36 9.92 15.01
N TYR A 29 -7.14 10.17 13.97
CA TYR A 29 -6.70 9.96 12.59
C TYR A 29 -5.84 11.15 12.16
N VAL A 30 -4.65 10.87 11.60
CA VAL A 30 -3.69 11.88 11.15
C VAL A 30 -3.67 11.87 9.62
N PRO A 31 -4.33 12.84 8.94
CA PRO A 31 -4.51 12.80 7.50
C PRO A 31 -3.22 12.80 6.69
N ALA A 32 -2.17 13.48 7.16
CA ALA A 32 -0.87 13.53 6.50
C ALA A 32 -0.15 12.17 6.49
N GLU A 33 -0.46 11.29 7.45
CA GLU A 33 0.19 9.99 7.62
C GLU A 33 -0.71 8.82 7.22
N GLY A 34 -2.00 9.07 6.96
CA GLY A 34 -2.93 8.02 6.57
C GLY A 34 -3.20 6.98 7.65
N ARG A 35 -2.99 7.29 8.94
CA ARG A 35 -3.08 6.32 10.06
C ARG A 35 -3.85 6.85 11.27
N LEU A 36 -4.35 5.91 12.09
CA LEU A 36 -4.82 6.20 13.45
C LEU A 36 -3.65 6.16 14.43
N VAL A 37 -3.48 7.23 15.20
CA VAL A 37 -2.39 7.41 16.16
C VAL A 37 -2.95 7.40 17.58
N ALA A 38 -2.25 6.73 18.49
CA ALA A 38 -2.56 6.73 19.91
C ALA A 38 -1.97 7.96 20.59
N PHE A 39 -2.68 8.54 21.56
CA PHE A 39 -2.30 9.71 22.31
C PHE A 39 -2.38 9.45 23.81
N VAL A 40 -1.47 10.11 24.55
CA VAL A 40 -1.53 10.17 26.00
C VAL A 40 -2.72 11.05 26.41
N GLN A 41 -3.43 10.66 27.46
CA GLN A 41 -4.49 11.49 28.03
C GLN A 41 -3.93 12.88 28.37
N PRO A 42 -4.53 13.97 27.85
CA PRO A 42 -4.03 15.30 28.13
C PRO A 42 -4.20 15.62 29.62
N VAL A 43 -3.25 16.37 30.18
CA VAL A 43 -3.24 16.76 31.59
C VAL A 43 -3.94 18.11 31.69
N ALA A 44 -4.85 18.23 32.67
CA ALA A 44 -5.66 19.44 32.85
C ALA A 44 -4.81 20.71 32.82
N GLY A 45 -5.13 21.61 31.89
CA GLY A 45 -4.45 22.91 31.71
C GLY A 45 -3.48 23.01 30.54
N ASP A 46 -3.19 21.90 29.83
CA ASP A 46 -2.34 21.86 28.62
C ASP A 46 -2.98 21.04 27.48
N ASP A 47 -4.31 21.19 27.31
CA ASP A 47 -5.15 20.31 26.48
C ASP A 47 -5.11 20.61 24.97
N VAL A 48 -4.28 21.57 24.53
CA VAL A 48 -4.24 22.03 23.13
C VAL A 48 -3.41 21.10 22.25
N TRP A 49 -2.34 20.50 22.80
CA TRP A 49 -1.40 19.66 22.06
C TRP A 49 -1.30 18.27 22.68
N TRP A 50 -1.85 17.29 21.99
CA TRP A 50 -1.85 15.90 22.44
C TRP A 50 -0.55 15.23 22.04
N ARG A 51 0.17 14.73 23.03
CA ARG A 51 1.40 13.95 22.85
C ARG A 51 1.04 12.53 22.40
N ARG A 52 1.78 12.03 21.43
CA ARG A 52 1.61 10.67 20.91
C ARG A 52 2.02 9.65 21.95
N ALA A 53 1.39 8.48 21.90
CA ALA A 53 1.68 7.31 22.72
C ALA A 53 2.17 6.19 21.80
N GLY A 54 3.38 5.68 22.07
CA GLY A 54 3.98 4.57 21.33
C GLY A 54 4.78 4.96 20.09
N ASP A 55 4.88 6.25 19.76
CA ASP A 55 5.83 6.76 18.75
C ASP A 55 6.41 8.13 19.15
N ASP A 56 7.53 8.51 18.53
CA ASP A 56 8.25 9.78 18.77
C ASP A 56 7.81 10.91 17.82
N GLY A 57 6.61 10.81 17.23
CA GLY A 57 6.10 11.83 16.32
C GLY A 57 5.74 13.14 17.03
N PRO A 58 5.57 14.25 16.28
CA PRO A 58 5.23 15.54 16.86
C PRO A 58 3.86 15.51 17.53
N ALA A 59 3.68 16.31 18.59
CA ALA A 59 2.37 16.53 19.20
C ALA A 59 1.38 17.13 18.19
N LEU A 60 0.11 16.77 18.32
CA LEU A 60 -0.95 17.16 17.39
C LEU A 60 -2.14 17.74 18.14
N ARG A 61 -2.93 18.58 17.48
CA ARG A 61 -4.14 19.16 18.09
C ARG A 61 -5.39 18.39 17.64
N PRO A 62 -6.31 18.03 18.54
CA PRO A 62 -7.60 17.48 18.14
C PRO A 62 -8.46 18.53 17.42
N CYS A 63 -9.28 18.11 16.46
CA CYS A 63 -10.29 18.98 15.84
C CYS A 63 -11.21 19.61 16.90
N ARG A 64 -11.56 20.91 16.78
CA ARG A 64 -12.52 21.56 17.70
C ARG A 64 -13.84 20.79 17.81
N ASN A 65 -14.40 20.31 16.70
CA ASN A 65 -15.64 19.52 16.69
C ASN A 65 -15.52 18.18 17.45
N ARG A 66 -14.31 17.66 17.64
CA ARG A 66 -14.07 16.51 18.54
C ARG A 66 -14.29 16.92 20.00
N ILE A 67 -13.70 18.05 20.39
CA ILE A 67 -13.67 18.51 21.77
C ILE A 67 -15.04 19.04 22.21
N GLU A 68 -15.68 19.84 21.36
CA GLU A 68 -16.93 20.52 21.73
C GLU A 68 -18.17 19.62 21.57
N HIS A 69 -18.12 18.65 20.64
CA HIS A 69 -19.34 17.93 20.22
C HIS A 69 -19.14 16.42 20.03
N ALA A 70 -17.94 15.87 20.19
CA ALA A 70 -17.63 14.44 19.99
C ALA A 70 -18.00 13.89 18.60
N VAL A 71 -18.11 14.73 17.56
CA VAL A 71 -18.53 14.29 16.21
C VAL A 71 -17.38 13.97 15.26
N CYS A 72 -16.12 14.14 15.69
CA CYS A 72 -14.92 14.01 14.88
C CYS A 72 -13.79 13.33 15.64
N ASN A 73 -12.92 12.58 14.95
CA ASN A 73 -11.71 11.97 15.53
C ASN A 73 -10.41 12.34 14.79
N TRP A 74 -10.46 13.30 13.86
CA TRP A 74 -9.28 13.73 13.10
C TRP A 74 -8.42 14.72 13.87
N MET A 75 -7.12 14.64 13.63
CA MET A 75 -6.09 15.49 14.22
C MET A 75 -5.63 16.57 13.24
N ILE A 76 -4.99 17.60 13.80
CA ILE A 76 -4.48 18.79 13.11
C ILE A 76 -2.97 18.88 13.37
N ASP A 77 -2.20 19.07 12.31
CA ASP A 77 -0.75 19.19 12.36
C ASP A 77 -0.29 20.47 13.06
N ALA A 78 0.92 20.43 13.64
CA ALA A 78 1.46 21.55 14.42
C ALA A 78 1.60 22.86 13.64
N GLY A 79 1.87 22.77 12.34
CA GLY A 79 1.97 23.92 11.43
C GLY A 79 0.62 24.49 10.98
N ASP A 80 -0.49 23.84 11.29
CA ASP A 80 -1.81 24.25 10.82
C ASP A 80 -2.55 25.08 11.88
N GLY A 81 -2.67 26.38 11.62
CA GLY A 81 -3.27 27.36 12.53
C GLY A 81 -4.79 27.25 12.68
N GLN A 82 -5.47 26.44 11.86
CA GLN A 82 -6.93 26.37 11.87
C GLN A 82 -7.49 25.50 13.02
N PRO A 83 -8.64 25.85 13.61
CA PRO A 83 -9.21 25.10 14.73
C PRO A 83 -9.94 23.81 14.33
N LEU A 84 -10.36 23.70 13.07
CA LEU A 84 -11.07 22.54 12.52
C LEU A 84 -10.10 21.69 11.71
N CYS A 85 -10.30 20.36 11.65
CA CYS A 85 -9.52 19.50 10.74
C CYS A 85 -9.93 19.70 9.28
N ARG A 86 -9.12 19.20 8.33
CA ARG A 86 -9.38 19.35 6.89
C ARG A 86 -10.78 18.88 6.45
N SER A 87 -11.32 17.82 7.05
CA SER A 87 -12.70 17.36 6.74
C SER A 87 -13.77 18.31 7.30
N CYS A 88 -13.63 18.79 8.54
CA CYS A 88 -14.63 19.66 9.15
C CYS A 88 -14.61 21.09 8.56
N ARG A 89 -13.49 21.55 8.00
CA ARG A 89 -13.39 22.82 7.27
C ARG A 89 -14.25 22.88 6.01
N LEU A 90 -14.65 21.73 5.47
CA LEU A 90 -15.55 21.69 4.31
C LEU A 90 -16.96 22.19 4.65
N ASN A 91 -17.35 22.22 5.92
CA ASN A 91 -18.69 22.65 6.28
C ASN A 91 -18.86 24.15 6.11
N LEU A 92 -19.73 24.54 5.19
CA LEU A 92 -20.25 25.89 5.08
C LEU A 92 -21.38 26.12 6.09
N THR A 93 -22.14 25.07 6.41
CA THR A 93 -23.25 25.11 7.35
C THR A 93 -23.38 23.77 8.07
N ILE A 94 -23.56 23.83 9.38
CA ILE A 94 -23.91 22.70 10.24
C ILE A 94 -25.34 22.91 10.77
N PRO A 95 -26.04 21.85 11.20
CA PRO A 95 -27.40 22.02 11.72
C PRO A 95 -27.43 22.76 13.05
N ASP A 96 -28.60 23.29 13.42
CA ASP A 96 -28.83 23.87 14.74
C ASP A 96 -28.67 22.78 15.83
N LEU A 97 -27.63 22.93 16.65
CA LEU A 97 -27.29 21.97 17.70
C LEU A 97 -28.17 22.10 18.95
N GLY A 98 -29.01 23.14 19.04
CA GLY A 98 -30.01 23.29 20.09
C GLY A 98 -31.21 22.36 19.93
N VAL A 99 -31.39 21.76 18.75
CA VAL A 99 -32.49 20.83 18.46
C VAL A 99 -32.07 19.41 18.86
N PRO A 100 -32.85 18.70 19.71
CA PRO A 100 -32.55 17.33 20.11
C PRO A 100 -32.38 16.39 18.91
N GLY A 101 -31.35 15.53 18.95
CA GLY A 101 -31.04 14.57 17.89
C GLY A 101 -30.20 15.11 16.72
N HIS A 102 -30.01 16.43 16.62
CA HIS A 102 -29.22 17.02 15.54
C HIS A 102 -27.73 16.73 15.66
N VAL A 103 -27.19 16.66 16.89
CA VAL A 103 -25.76 16.37 17.12
C VAL A 103 -25.43 14.96 16.64
N GLU A 104 -26.27 13.98 16.96
CA GLU A 104 -26.09 12.59 16.58
C GLU A 104 -26.18 12.42 15.06
N ARG A 105 -27.22 12.98 14.43
CA ARG A 105 -27.37 12.97 12.97
C ARG A 105 -26.22 13.69 12.26
N TRP A 106 -25.74 14.79 12.83
CA TRP A 106 -24.57 15.49 12.31
C TRP A 106 -23.32 14.62 12.42
N ALA A 107 -23.14 13.89 13.53
CA ALA A 107 -22.03 12.95 13.70
C ALA A 107 -22.03 11.86 12.63
N ASP A 108 -23.19 11.33 12.25
CA ASP A 108 -23.32 10.32 11.19
C ASP A 108 -22.95 10.88 9.81
N VAL A 109 -23.41 12.09 9.47
CA VAL A 109 -23.02 12.78 8.23
C VAL A 109 -21.51 13.06 8.22
N GLU A 110 -20.96 13.54 9.33
CA GLU A 110 -19.53 13.78 9.47
C GLU A 110 -18.70 12.50 9.38
N GLN A 111 -19.18 11.39 9.93
CA GLN A 111 -18.54 10.08 9.80
C GLN A 111 -18.49 9.69 8.32
N ALA A 112 -19.62 9.72 7.62
CA ALA A 112 -19.68 9.40 6.19
C ALA A 112 -18.77 10.31 5.36
N LYS A 113 -18.77 11.63 5.62
CA LYS A 113 -17.90 12.59 4.95
C LYS A 113 -16.43 12.31 5.19
N ARG A 114 -16.04 11.92 6.42
CA ARG A 114 -14.65 11.50 6.70
C ARG A 114 -14.26 10.21 5.99
N ARG A 115 -15.16 9.25 5.81
CA ARG A 115 -14.88 8.03 5.01
C ARG A 115 -14.58 8.39 3.54
N LEU A 116 -15.40 9.27 2.97
CA LEU A 116 -15.18 9.80 1.63
C LEU A 116 -13.83 10.53 1.54
N MET A 117 -13.59 11.47 2.45
CA MET A 117 -12.35 12.24 2.46
C MET A 117 -11.13 11.34 2.63
N PHE A 118 -11.19 10.37 3.54
CA PHE A 118 -10.16 9.35 3.70
C PHE A 118 -9.80 8.71 2.35
N LYS A 119 -10.80 8.23 1.60
CA LYS A 119 -10.58 7.62 0.29
C LYS A 119 -9.98 8.59 -0.72
N LEU A 120 -10.55 9.79 -0.87
CA LEU A 120 -10.06 10.77 -1.85
C LEU A 120 -8.59 11.12 -1.60
N LEU A 121 -8.20 11.31 -0.33
CA LEU A 121 -6.83 11.60 0.05
C LEU A 121 -5.88 10.44 -0.22
N GLN A 122 -6.30 9.22 0.09
CA GLN A 122 -5.53 8.01 -0.22
C GLN A 122 -5.33 7.83 -1.72
N LEU A 123 -6.29 8.27 -2.54
CA LEU A 123 -6.17 8.27 -3.99
C LEU A 123 -5.30 9.41 -4.52
N GLY A 124 -4.86 10.36 -3.68
CA GLY A 124 -4.10 11.53 -4.12
C GLY A 124 -4.98 12.64 -4.71
N LEU A 125 -6.30 12.56 -4.51
CA LEU A 125 -7.26 13.60 -4.87
C LEU A 125 -7.35 14.61 -3.72
N ASP A 126 -6.54 15.65 -3.80
CA ASP A 126 -6.46 16.67 -2.75
C ASP A 126 -7.62 17.67 -2.83
N VAL A 127 -8.64 17.40 -2.03
CA VAL A 127 -9.84 18.25 -1.92
C VAL A 127 -9.57 19.41 -0.97
N GLN A 128 -9.69 20.62 -1.50
CA GLN A 128 -9.48 21.86 -0.75
C GLN A 128 -10.83 22.42 -0.27
N PRO A 129 -10.90 22.96 0.97
CA PRO A 129 -12.11 23.63 1.45
C PRO A 129 -12.39 24.88 0.63
N ARG A 130 -13.68 25.13 0.39
CA ARG A 130 -14.13 26.39 -0.20
C ARG A 130 -13.79 27.56 0.72
N ILE A 131 -13.08 28.55 0.19
CA ILE A 131 -12.60 29.71 0.96
C ILE A 131 -13.69 30.77 1.11
N ASP A 132 -14.36 31.10 0.01
CA ASP A 132 -15.43 32.10 -0.05
C ASP A 132 -16.41 31.82 -1.21
N ASP A 133 -17.38 32.71 -1.41
CA ASP A 133 -18.40 32.55 -2.45
C ASP A 133 -17.82 32.63 -3.88
N ASN A 134 -16.68 33.29 -4.08
CA ASN A 134 -16.00 33.41 -5.38
C ASN A 134 -15.09 32.20 -5.68
N ASP A 135 -14.73 31.41 -4.67
CA ASP A 135 -14.00 30.16 -4.86
C ASP A 135 -14.93 29.06 -5.39
N ASN A 136 -14.95 28.90 -6.71
CA ASN A 136 -15.72 27.84 -7.38
C ASN A 136 -14.96 26.51 -7.50
N LEU A 137 -13.71 26.41 -7.02
CA LEU A 137 -12.90 25.20 -7.11
C LEU A 137 -12.79 24.46 -5.77
N GLY A 138 -12.97 25.14 -4.65
CA GLY A 138 -13.05 24.51 -3.34
C GLY A 138 -14.36 23.74 -3.14
N LEU A 139 -14.29 22.68 -2.33
CA LEU A 139 -15.45 21.91 -1.91
C LEU A 139 -16.08 22.54 -0.66
N GLY A 140 -17.38 22.82 -0.74
CA GLY A 140 -18.21 23.18 0.40
C GLY A 140 -19.29 22.13 0.67
N VAL A 141 -19.67 21.95 1.93
CA VAL A 141 -20.76 21.06 2.35
C VAL A 141 -21.74 21.84 3.24
N ARG A 142 -23.02 21.83 2.87
CA ARG A 142 -24.12 22.35 3.67
C ARG A 142 -24.92 21.19 4.24
N ILE A 143 -24.93 21.05 5.55
CA ILE A 143 -25.73 20.05 6.26
C ILE A 143 -26.96 20.77 6.81
N LEU A 144 -28.10 20.58 6.15
CA LEU A 144 -29.30 21.37 6.39
C LEU A 144 -30.42 20.51 6.97
N ALA A 145 -31.13 21.04 7.96
CA ALA A 145 -32.41 20.51 8.41
C ALA A 145 -33.53 21.45 7.94
N PRO A 146 -34.76 20.95 7.70
CA PRO A 146 -35.92 21.79 7.45
C PRO A 146 -36.11 22.82 8.58
N GLN A 147 -36.31 24.09 8.24
CA GLN A 147 -36.53 25.16 9.22
C GLN A 147 -38.01 25.24 9.64
N ALA A 148 -38.92 24.79 8.77
CA ALA A 148 -40.35 24.69 9.07
C ALA A 148 -40.93 23.30 8.73
N ALA A 149 -42.02 22.94 9.40
CA ALA A 149 -42.76 21.72 9.08
C ALA A 149 -43.29 21.76 7.63
N GLY A 150 -42.87 20.80 6.81
CA GLY A 150 -43.23 20.72 5.38
C GLY A 150 -42.23 21.36 4.42
N GLU A 151 -41.18 22.02 4.91
CA GLU A 151 -40.07 22.47 4.06
C GLU A 151 -39.23 21.27 3.59
N ALA A 152 -39.00 21.19 2.28
CA ALA A 152 -38.17 20.14 1.70
C ALA A 152 -36.73 20.63 1.54
N VAL A 153 -35.79 19.96 2.19
CA VAL A 153 -34.36 20.10 1.90
C VAL A 153 -33.98 19.06 0.86
N LEU A 154 -33.52 19.51 -0.30
CA LEU A 154 -33.04 18.65 -1.37
C LEU A 154 -31.54 18.38 -1.19
N THR A 155 -31.17 17.11 -1.23
CA THR A 155 -29.78 16.67 -1.37
C THR A 155 -29.33 16.85 -2.81
N GLY A 156 -28.12 17.36 -3.03
CA GLY A 156 -27.60 17.59 -4.37
C GLY A 156 -26.30 18.38 -4.38
N HIS A 157 -25.79 18.65 -5.58
CA HIS A 157 -24.55 19.40 -5.80
C HIS A 157 -24.76 20.59 -6.74
N ALA A 158 -24.14 21.72 -6.42
CA ALA A 158 -24.07 22.88 -7.30
C ALA A 158 -22.74 23.64 -7.12
N GLN A 159 -21.99 23.83 -8.22
CA GLN A 159 -20.77 24.67 -8.27
C GLN A 159 -19.76 24.42 -7.14
N GLY A 160 -19.49 23.15 -6.83
CA GLY A 160 -18.59 22.75 -5.77
C GLY A 160 -19.18 22.80 -4.35
N VAL A 161 -20.49 22.99 -4.21
CA VAL A 161 -21.20 22.86 -2.94
C VAL A 161 -22.09 21.63 -2.96
N ILE A 162 -21.85 20.72 -2.03
CA ILE A 162 -22.73 19.59 -1.72
C ILE A 162 -23.72 20.03 -0.65
N THR A 163 -25.01 19.83 -0.88
CA THR A 163 -26.06 19.97 0.13
C THR A 163 -26.52 18.59 0.53
N ILE A 164 -26.51 18.29 1.83
CA ILE A 164 -27.03 17.05 2.41
C ILE A 164 -28.20 17.41 3.32
N ASN A 165 -29.35 16.79 3.10
CA ASN A 165 -30.46 16.83 4.05
C ASN A 165 -30.10 16.01 5.30
N LEU A 166 -30.10 16.64 6.47
CA LEU A 166 -29.81 16.00 7.76
C LEU A 166 -30.73 14.80 8.04
N GLN A 167 -31.97 14.82 7.51
CA GLN A 167 -32.90 13.70 7.65
C GLN A 167 -32.39 12.41 7.00
N GLU A 168 -31.43 12.47 6.06
CA GLU A 168 -30.83 11.26 5.49
C GLU A 168 -30.02 10.44 6.50
N ALA A 169 -29.60 11.06 7.61
CA ALA A 169 -28.96 10.37 8.72
C ALA A 169 -29.96 9.55 9.56
N ASP A 170 -31.25 9.80 9.43
CA ASP A 170 -32.29 8.99 10.07
C ASP A 170 -32.55 7.72 9.25
N ASP A 171 -32.27 6.56 9.84
CA ASP A 171 -32.45 5.25 9.19
C ASP A 171 -33.89 4.98 8.75
N VAL A 172 -34.88 5.41 9.54
CA VAL A 172 -36.31 5.23 9.22
C VAL A 172 -36.67 6.08 8.02
N HIS A 173 -36.28 7.35 8.04
CA HIS A 173 -36.49 8.25 6.91
C HIS A 173 -35.79 7.73 5.65
N ARG A 174 -34.54 7.28 5.78
CA ARG A 174 -33.75 6.79 4.64
C ARG A 174 -34.34 5.52 4.02
N GLU A 175 -34.80 4.56 4.83
CA GLU A 175 -35.46 3.35 4.31
C GLU A 175 -36.82 3.69 3.67
N ALA A 176 -37.61 4.60 4.25
CA ALA A 176 -38.86 5.07 3.66
C ALA A 176 -38.62 5.73 2.29
N THR A 177 -37.64 6.62 2.20
CA THR A 177 -37.23 7.26 0.94
C THR A 177 -36.73 6.23 -0.06
N ARG A 178 -35.87 5.28 0.35
CA ARG A 178 -35.38 4.20 -0.52
C ARG A 178 -36.54 3.42 -1.15
N VAL A 179 -37.56 3.06 -0.36
CA VAL A 179 -38.76 2.36 -0.86
C VAL A 179 -39.58 3.26 -1.78
N ALA A 180 -39.82 4.52 -1.41
CA ALA A 180 -40.63 5.46 -2.18
C ALA A 180 -40.05 5.74 -3.58
N PHE A 181 -38.73 5.83 -3.70
CA PHE A 181 -38.02 6.05 -4.96
C PHE A 181 -37.62 4.75 -5.68
N GLY A 182 -37.96 3.59 -5.14
CA GLY A 182 -37.60 2.30 -5.73
C GLY A 182 -36.09 2.05 -5.81
N GLU A 183 -35.32 2.66 -4.92
CA GLU A 183 -33.87 2.57 -4.93
C GLU A 183 -33.42 1.20 -4.40
N PRO A 184 -32.47 0.53 -5.08
CA PRO A 184 -31.98 -0.77 -4.63
C PRO A 184 -31.17 -0.63 -3.32
N TRP A 185 -30.56 0.54 -3.10
CA TRP A 185 -29.66 0.80 -1.99
C TRP A 185 -29.54 2.31 -1.74
N ARG A 186 -29.67 2.77 -0.49
CA ARG A 186 -29.55 4.19 -0.09
C ARG A 186 -28.73 4.31 1.19
N THR A 187 -27.57 4.97 1.13
CA THR A 187 -26.70 5.21 2.30
C THR A 187 -26.15 6.63 2.27
N LEU A 188 -25.88 7.20 3.46
CA LEU A 188 -25.25 8.52 3.58
C LEU A 188 -23.92 8.62 2.81
N LEU A 189 -23.07 7.60 2.95
CA LEU A 189 -21.79 7.56 2.24
C LEU A 189 -21.98 7.42 0.72
N GLY A 190 -23.01 6.69 0.29
CA GLY A 190 -23.39 6.56 -1.12
C GLY A 190 -23.69 7.92 -1.74
N HIS A 191 -24.57 8.71 -1.13
CA HIS A 191 -24.87 10.06 -1.66
C HIS A 191 -23.67 10.97 -1.61
N LEU A 192 -22.92 10.99 -0.50
CA LEU A 192 -21.71 11.80 -0.43
C LEU A 192 -20.71 11.46 -1.55
N ARG A 193 -20.54 10.18 -1.89
CA ARG A 193 -19.71 9.77 -3.04
C ARG A 193 -20.30 10.23 -4.37
N HIS A 194 -21.61 10.14 -4.55
CA HIS A 194 -22.30 10.61 -5.75
C HIS A 194 -22.12 12.13 -5.93
N GLU A 195 -22.47 12.92 -4.92
CA GLU A 195 -22.35 14.38 -4.96
C GLU A 195 -20.89 14.83 -5.08
N ALA A 196 -19.97 14.14 -4.40
CA ALA A 196 -18.55 14.39 -4.56
C ALA A 196 -18.08 14.08 -5.99
N SER A 197 -18.64 13.07 -6.66
CA SER A 197 -18.28 12.76 -8.04
C SER A 197 -18.65 13.89 -9.01
N HIS A 198 -19.76 14.60 -8.79
CA HIS A 198 -20.05 15.84 -9.51
C HIS A 198 -19.00 16.92 -9.24
N TYR A 199 -18.58 17.07 -7.98
CA TYR A 199 -17.48 17.98 -7.63
C TYR A 199 -16.17 17.60 -8.35
N LEU A 200 -15.79 16.32 -8.36
CA LEU A 200 -14.59 15.84 -9.06
C LEU A 200 -14.62 16.20 -10.55
N GLN A 201 -15.78 16.01 -11.20
CA GLN A 201 -15.98 16.42 -12.59
C GLN A 201 -15.81 17.92 -12.77
N HIS A 202 -16.50 18.72 -11.95
CA HIS A 202 -16.47 20.18 -12.00
C HIS A 202 -15.04 20.70 -11.81
N ARG A 203 -14.32 20.15 -10.84
CA ARG A 203 -13.01 20.63 -10.40
C ARG A 203 -11.87 20.27 -11.36
N TRP A 204 -11.93 19.09 -11.95
CA TRP A 204 -10.76 18.48 -12.60
C TRP A 204 -10.98 18.00 -14.04
N ILE A 205 -12.23 17.81 -14.48
CA ILE A 205 -12.54 17.29 -15.82
C ILE A 205 -13.08 18.41 -16.73
N ALA A 206 -14.06 19.19 -16.27
CA ALA A 206 -14.80 20.14 -17.12
C ALA A 206 -13.91 21.20 -17.81
N GLY A 207 -12.78 21.58 -17.19
CA GLY A 207 -11.83 22.55 -17.72
C GLY A 207 -10.64 21.94 -18.49
N HIS A 208 -10.53 20.61 -18.59
CA HIS A 208 -9.37 19.93 -19.16
C HIS A 208 -9.74 19.21 -20.46
N GLY A 209 -9.39 19.81 -21.61
CA GLY A 209 -9.80 19.35 -22.95
C GLY A 209 -9.68 17.83 -23.18
N PRO A 210 -8.49 17.23 -23.01
CA PRO A 210 -8.32 15.78 -23.21
C PRO A 210 -9.19 14.91 -22.28
N ALA A 211 -9.34 15.30 -21.01
CA ALA A 211 -10.19 14.56 -20.07
C ALA A 211 -11.68 14.74 -20.40
N LEU A 212 -12.11 15.94 -20.77
CA LEU A 212 -13.50 16.20 -21.17
C LEU A 212 -13.88 15.43 -22.45
N ASP A 213 -12.97 15.35 -23.42
CA ASP A 213 -13.20 14.58 -24.64
C ASP A 213 -13.36 13.09 -24.36
N LEU A 214 -12.47 12.51 -23.53
CA LEU A 214 -12.57 11.12 -23.09
C LEU A 214 -13.86 10.86 -22.29
N TRP A 215 -14.23 11.80 -21.41
CA TRP A 215 -15.46 11.76 -20.65
C TRP A 215 -16.68 11.74 -21.57
N ARG A 216 -16.76 12.64 -22.56
CA ARG A 216 -17.88 12.72 -23.51
C ARG A 216 -18.01 11.49 -24.40
N GLN A 217 -16.88 10.93 -24.84
CA GLN A 217 -16.86 9.68 -25.62
C GLN A 217 -17.48 8.50 -24.84
N THR A 218 -17.45 8.56 -23.51
CA THR A 218 -17.85 7.45 -22.64
C THR A 218 -19.23 7.63 -22.03
N PHE A 219 -19.55 8.83 -21.55
CA PHE A 219 -20.79 9.14 -20.81
C PHE A 219 -21.83 9.89 -21.66
N GLY A 220 -21.42 10.48 -22.78
CA GLY A 220 -22.29 11.24 -23.69
C GLY A 220 -22.16 12.76 -23.55
N ASP A 221 -23.06 13.49 -24.20
CA ASP A 221 -23.04 14.95 -24.26
C ASP A 221 -23.70 15.58 -23.03
N GLU A 222 -22.90 16.17 -22.15
CA GLU A 222 -23.37 16.81 -20.92
C GLU A 222 -24.07 18.15 -21.12
N ARG A 223 -24.03 18.72 -22.33
CA ARG A 223 -24.68 20.00 -22.64
C ARG A 223 -26.19 19.86 -22.85
N GLN A 224 -26.72 18.64 -22.74
CA GLN A 224 -28.15 18.39 -22.76
C GLN A 224 -28.84 19.15 -21.61
N ASP A 225 -30.06 19.62 -21.86
CA ASP A 225 -30.82 20.33 -20.82
C ASP A 225 -31.20 19.34 -19.70
N TYR A 226 -30.59 19.55 -18.53
CA TYR A 226 -30.74 18.67 -17.37
C TYR A 226 -32.20 18.61 -16.89
N ALA A 227 -32.90 19.73 -16.81
CA ALA A 227 -34.28 19.79 -16.33
C ALA A 227 -35.23 19.05 -17.27
N GLN A 228 -35.04 19.17 -18.59
CA GLN A 228 -35.79 18.40 -19.57
C GLN A 228 -35.47 16.91 -19.50
N ALA A 229 -34.20 16.54 -19.30
CA ALA A 229 -33.79 15.15 -19.16
C ALA A 229 -34.43 14.49 -17.93
N GLN A 230 -34.40 15.18 -16.79
CA GLN A 230 -35.06 14.76 -15.56
C GLN A 230 -36.59 14.65 -15.74
N GLY A 231 -37.20 15.63 -16.40
CA GLY A 231 -38.64 15.60 -16.72
C GLY A 231 -39.03 14.39 -17.58
N ARG A 232 -38.21 14.03 -18.58
CA ARG A 232 -38.43 12.81 -19.38
C ARG A 232 -38.36 11.55 -18.53
N TYR A 233 -37.37 11.44 -17.65
CA TYR A 233 -37.23 10.29 -16.76
C TYR A 233 -38.42 10.12 -15.82
N HIS A 234 -38.91 11.20 -15.20
CA HIS A 234 -40.10 11.10 -14.35
C HIS A 234 -41.37 10.75 -15.12
N ALA A 235 -41.48 11.16 -16.38
CA ALA A 235 -42.65 10.87 -17.21
C ALA A 235 -42.62 9.47 -17.84
N GLN A 236 -41.45 8.97 -18.23
CA GLN A 236 -41.31 7.76 -19.07
C GLN A 236 -40.55 6.62 -18.38
N GLY A 237 -39.95 6.87 -17.22
CA GLY A 237 -39.06 5.94 -16.55
C GLY A 237 -37.64 5.96 -17.13
N PRO A 238 -36.79 4.99 -16.74
CA PRO A 238 -35.41 4.90 -17.21
C PRO A 238 -35.33 4.58 -18.71
N THR A 239 -34.19 4.92 -19.30
CA THR A 239 -33.90 4.61 -20.71
C THR A 239 -34.06 3.10 -20.97
N PRO A 240 -34.77 2.67 -22.05
CA PRO A 240 -34.88 1.26 -22.38
C PRO A 240 -33.51 0.59 -22.52
N GLY A 241 -33.35 -0.61 -21.95
CA GLY A 241 -32.07 -1.31 -21.94
C GLY A 241 -31.03 -0.75 -20.95
N TRP A 242 -31.46 0.11 -20.01
CA TRP A 242 -30.54 0.66 -19.00
C TRP A 242 -29.74 -0.39 -18.21
N PRO A 243 -30.27 -1.58 -17.84
CA PRO A 243 -29.52 -2.53 -17.02
C PRO A 243 -28.26 -3.08 -17.71
N GLU A 244 -28.15 -2.93 -19.03
CA GLU A 244 -26.98 -3.36 -19.83
C GLU A 244 -25.89 -2.27 -19.90
N HIS A 245 -26.23 -1.01 -19.60
CA HIS A 245 -25.39 0.15 -19.90
C HIS A 245 -25.11 1.05 -18.68
N PHE A 246 -25.95 1.02 -17.65
CA PHE A 246 -25.90 1.94 -16.51
C PHE A 246 -25.95 1.16 -15.19
N ILE A 247 -25.30 1.68 -14.15
CA ILE A 247 -25.26 1.04 -12.82
C ILE A 247 -26.64 1.06 -12.15
N THR A 248 -27.34 2.19 -12.27
CA THR A 248 -28.67 2.40 -11.71
C THR A 248 -29.63 2.86 -12.81
N ALA A 249 -30.93 2.72 -12.55
CA ALA A 249 -31.95 3.29 -13.43
C ALA A 249 -31.77 4.81 -13.55
N TYR A 250 -31.49 5.48 -12.43
CA TYR A 250 -31.33 6.93 -12.38
C TYR A 250 -30.09 7.41 -13.15
N ALA A 251 -28.98 6.68 -13.16
CA ALA A 251 -27.81 6.97 -13.99
C ALA A 251 -28.15 7.17 -15.49
N SER A 252 -29.25 6.59 -15.98
CA SER A 252 -29.69 6.75 -17.37
C SER A 252 -30.36 8.09 -17.69
N VAL A 253 -30.58 8.96 -16.70
CA VAL A 253 -31.29 10.24 -16.88
C VAL A 253 -30.44 11.28 -17.61
N HIS A 254 -29.14 11.37 -17.30
CA HIS A 254 -28.26 12.40 -17.84
C HIS A 254 -26.79 11.94 -17.77
N PRO A 255 -25.91 12.34 -18.72
CA PRO A 255 -24.49 12.00 -18.67
C PRO A 255 -23.77 12.38 -17.36
N HIS A 256 -24.15 13.50 -16.73
CA HIS A 256 -23.64 13.86 -15.40
C HIS A 256 -23.97 12.82 -14.31
N GLU A 257 -25.16 12.23 -14.37
CA GLU A 257 -25.64 11.24 -13.39
C GLU A 257 -24.99 9.88 -13.62
N ASP A 258 -24.83 9.49 -14.89
CA ASP A 258 -24.07 8.29 -15.26
C ASP A 258 -22.63 8.35 -14.77
N TRP A 259 -21.98 9.50 -14.93
CA TRP A 259 -20.66 9.75 -14.35
C TRP A 259 -20.68 9.65 -12.82
N ALA A 260 -21.60 10.35 -12.16
CA ALA A 260 -21.62 10.43 -10.70
C ALA A 260 -21.86 9.07 -10.06
N GLU A 261 -22.81 8.29 -10.59
CA GLU A 261 -23.09 6.92 -10.15
C GLU A 261 -21.93 5.96 -10.42
N THR A 262 -21.31 6.07 -11.60
CA THR A 262 -20.13 5.26 -11.98
C THR A 262 -18.93 5.54 -11.08
N CYS A 263 -18.59 6.81 -10.90
CA CYS A 263 -17.46 7.24 -10.08
C CYS A 263 -17.71 6.92 -8.59
N ALA A 264 -18.92 7.13 -8.09
CA ALA A 264 -19.29 6.74 -6.73
C ALA A 264 -19.14 5.22 -6.50
N HIS A 265 -19.52 4.41 -7.49
CA HIS A 265 -19.32 2.96 -7.43
C HIS A 265 -17.85 2.56 -7.52
N LEU A 266 -17.03 3.24 -8.33
CA LEU A 266 -15.58 3.02 -8.34
C LEU A 266 -14.97 3.24 -6.95
N LEU A 267 -15.33 4.35 -6.28
CA LEU A 267 -14.88 4.64 -4.92
C LEU A 267 -15.38 3.60 -3.90
N LEU A 268 -16.61 3.10 -4.07
CA LEU A 268 -17.16 2.01 -3.27
C LEU A 268 -16.33 0.74 -3.41
N VAL A 269 -16.07 0.32 -4.64
CA VAL A 269 -15.29 -0.89 -4.93
C VAL A 269 -13.89 -0.78 -4.37
N ALA A 270 -13.25 0.38 -4.52
CA ALA A 270 -11.94 0.66 -3.92
C ALA A 270 -11.93 0.44 -2.40
N ASP A 271 -12.88 1.08 -1.70
CA ASP A 271 -13.00 0.95 -0.24
C ASP A 271 -13.29 -0.49 0.19
N ALA A 272 -14.16 -1.18 -0.53
CA ALA A 272 -14.58 -2.54 -0.17
C ALA A 272 -13.45 -3.56 -0.39
N LEU A 273 -12.70 -3.44 -1.48
CA LEU A 273 -11.53 -4.28 -1.76
C LEU A 273 -10.40 -4.07 -0.75
N GLU A 274 -10.09 -2.82 -0.40
CA GLU A 274 -9.10 -2.55 0.65
C GLU A 274 -9.54 -3.05 2.02
N THR A 275 -10.85 -2.97 2.31
CA THR A 275 -11.40 -3.57 3.53
C THR A 275 -11.21 -5.07 3.52
N ALA A 276 -11.56 -5.76 2.44
CA ALA A 276 -11.36 -7.20 2.34
C ALA A 276 -9.87 -7.59 2.51
N ALA A 277 -8.98 -6.87 1.82
CA ALA A 277 -7.54 -7.10 1.88
C ALA A 277 -6.98 -6.93 3.30
N SER A 278 -7.44 -5.94 4.08
CA SER A 278 -6.95 -5.70 5.44
C SER A 278 -7.29 -6.82 6.43
N TRP A 279 -8.30 -7.64 6.11
CA TRP A 279 -8.68 -8.83 6.88
C TRP A 279 -8.06 -10.12 6.34
N GLY A 280 -7.15 -10.01 5.36
CA GLY A 280 -6.57 -11.17 4.68
C GLY A 280 -7.57 -11.93 3.79
N LEU A 281 -8.74 -11.35 3.50
CA LEU A 281 -9.70 -11.94 2.59
C LEU A 281 -9.20 -11.72 1.16
N SER A 282 -8.64 -12.77 0.58
CA SER A 282 -8.27 -12.86 -0.83
C SER A 282 -9.03 -14.04 -1.45
N LEU A 283 -9.89 -13.77 -2.42
CA LEU A 283 -10.53 -14.83 -3.19
C LEU A 283 -9.57 -15.25 -4.31
N ALA A 284 -9.27 -16.55 -4.37
CA ALA A 284 -8.19 -17.11 -5.17
C ALA A 284 -8.38 -16.91 -6.68
N SER A 285 -7.88 -15.81 -7.22
CA SER A 285 -7.31 -15.78 -8.56
C SER A 285 -5.82 -16.11 -8.45
N ARG A 286 -5.20 -16.75 -9.45
CA ARG A 286 -3.77 -17.16 -9.46
C ARG A 286 -2.77 -16.00 -9.26
N VAL A 287 -3.24 -14.77 -9.13
CA VAL A 287 -2.45 -13.53 -9.05
C VAL A 287 -2.43 -12.94 -7.62
N ALA A 288 -3.32 -13.38 -6.72
CA ALA A 288 -3.64 -12.63 -5.50
C ALA A 288 -2.75 -12.92 -4.26
N ARG A 289 -1.45 -13.23 -4.46
CA ARG A 289 -0.49 -13.46 -3.35
C ARG A 289 0.51 -12.33 -3.13
N THR A 290 0.42 -11.23 -3.85
CA THR A 290 1.36 -10.11 -3.69
C THR A 290 0.63 -8.78 -3.50
N GLN A 291 0.98 -8.15 -2.38
CA GLN A 291 1.00 -6.71 -2.11
C GLN A 291 -0.25 -6.05 -1.51
N SER A 292 -0.03 -5.52 -0.31
CA SER A 292 -0.51 -4.21 0.12
C SER A 292 -0.32 -3.18 -1.00
N GLY A 293 -1.42 -2.63 -1.51
CA GLY A 293 -1.40 -1.56 -2.52
C GLY A 293 -2.23 -1.84 -3.78
N ILE A 294 -3.52 -2.18 -3.63
CA ILE A 294 -4.45 -2.20 -4.78
C ILE A 294 -4.56 -0.78 -5.32
N ASP A 295 -3.95 -0.50 -6.47
CA ASP A 295 -4.17 0.76 -7.17
C ASP A 295 -5.41 0.65 -8.05
N VAL A 296 -6.56 1.01 -7.47
CA VAL A 296 -7.86 1.00 -8.16
C VAL A 296 -7.91 1.99 -9.32
N LEU A 297 -7.03 3.00 -9.32
CA LEU A 297 -6.98 4.03 -10.36
C LEU A 297 -6.12 3.64 -11.56
N ASP A 298 -5.42 2.50 -11.51
CA ASP A 298 -4.74 1.94 -12.68
C ASP A 298 -5.77 1.37 -13.67
N PRO A 299 -5.99 2.00 -14.85
CA PRO A 299 -7.04 1.61 -15.78
C PRO A 299 -6.84 0.22 -16.37
N GLN A 300 -5.59 -0.25 -16.45
CA GLN A 300 -5.28 -1.60 -16.93
C GLN A 300 -5.77 -2.65 -15.92
N HIS A 301 -5.72 -2.32 -14.64
CA HIS A 301 -6.12 -3.21 -13.55
C HIS A 301 -7.56 -3.01 -13.09
N THR A 302 -8.20 -1.85 -13.27
CA THR A 302 -9.58 -1.60 -12.76
C THR A 302 -10.58 -2.67 -13.21
N ARG A 303 -10.53 -3.08 -14.48
CA ARG A 303 -11.44 -4.13 -15.00
C ARG A 303 -11.22 -5.46 -14.32
N GLU A 304 -9.96 -5.86 -14.16
CA GLU A 304 -9.59 -7.08 -13.46
C GLU A 304 -10.03 -7.00 -12.00
N LEU A 305 -9.72 -5.91 -11.29
CA LEU A 305 -10.14 -5.68 -9.91
C LEU A 305 -11.66 -5.81 -9.73
N VAL A 306 -12.46 -5.26 -10.62
CA VAL A 306 -13.93 -5.40 -10.54
C VAL A 306 -14.35 -6.84 -10.77
N LEU A 307 -13.87 -7.48 -11.85
CA LEU A 307 -14.36 -8.78 -12.30
C LEU A 307 -13.84 -9.96 -11.47
N THR A 308 -12.55 -9.95 -11.10
CA THR A 308 -11.88 -11.09 -10.46
C THR A 308 -11.72 -10.92 -8.95
N HIS A 309 -11.81 -9.70 -8.42
CA HIS A 309 -11.72 -9.44 -6.98
C HIS A 309 -13.05 -9.00 -6.36
N TRP A 310 -13.68 -7.94 -6.88
CA TRP A 310 -14.86 -7.37 -6.24
C TRP A 310 -16.12 -8.20 -6.41
N LEU A 311 -16.47 -8.57 -7.65
CA LEU A 311 -17.70 -9.32 -7.92
C LEU A 311 -17.78 -10.64 -7.12
N PRO A 312 -16.70 -11.45 -7.00
CA PRO A 312 -16.72 -12.63 -6.14
C PRO A 312 -16.98 -12.30 -4.66
N ILE A 313 -16.37 -11.23 -4.13
CA ILE A 313 -16.62 -10.78 -2.75
C ILE A 313 -18.08 -10.33 -2.59
N ALA A 314 -18.60 -9.54 -3.53
CA ALA A 314 -19.99 -9.06 -3.50
C ALA A 314 -21.00 -10.21 -3.57
N GLN A 315 -20.75 -11.23 -4.41
CA GLN A 315 -21.57 -12.43 -4.49
C GLN A 315 -21.53 -13.23 -3.19
N PHE A 316 -20.36 -13.38 -2.58
CA PHE A 316 -20.22 -13.98 -1.25
C PHE A 316 -21.03 -13.22 -0.20
N LEU A 317 -20.92 -11.88 -0.15
CA LEU A 317 -21.68 -11.05 0.79
C LEU A 317 -23.19 -11.19 0.58
N ASN A 318 -23.67 -11.21 -0.65
CA ASN A 318 -25.08 -11.43 -0.96
C ASN A 318 -25.55 -12.82 -0.52
N ALA A 319 -24.78 -13.87 -0.78
CA ALA A 319 -25.11 -15.22 -0.34
C ALA A 319 -25.15 -15.34 1.20
N MET A 320 -24.20 -14.69 1.90
CA MET A 320 -24.19 -14.62 3.36
C MET A 320 -25.42 -13.88 3.90
N ASN A 321 -25.75 -12.73 3.32
CA ASN A 321 -26.95 -11.98 3.72
C ASN A 321 -28.22 -12.80 3.54
N ARG A 322 -28.41 -13.43 2.38
CA ARG A 322 -29.56 -14.31 2.13
C ARG A 322 -29.64 -15.46 3.15
N SER A 323 -28.50 -16.03 3.53
CA SER A 323 -28.43 -17.08 4.55
C SER A 323 -28.82 -16.59 5.95
N LEU A 324 -28.65 -15.29 6.23
CA LEU A 324 -29.08 -14.61 7.45
C LEU A 324 -30.52 -14.07 7.36
N GLY A 325 -31.24 -14.29 6.25
CA GLY A 325 -32.58 -13.74 6.02
C GLY A 325 -32.59 -12.24 5.69
N LEU A 326 -31.45 -11.67 5.27
CA LEU A 326 -31.28 -10.27 4.89
C LEU A 326 -31.32 -10.10 3.36
N LYS A 327 -31.63 -8.87 2.91
CA LYS A 327 -31.54 -8.47 1.49
C LYS A 327 -30.09 -8.47 1.03
N ASP A 328 -29.86 -8.53 -0.28
CA ASP A 328 -28.52 -8.40 -0.86
C ASP A 328 -27.83 -7.11 -0.41
N SER A 329 -26.59 -7.22 0.08
CA SER A 329 -25.75 -6.07 0.44
C SER A 329 -25.31 -5.28 -0.80
N TYR A 330 -25.17 -5.96 -1.94
CA TYR A 330 -24.74 -5.38 -3.20
C TYR A 330 -25.66 -5.84 -4.34
N PRO A 331 -26.80 -5.17 -4.55
CA PRO A 331 -27.83 -5.57 -5.52
C PRO A 331 -27.55 -5.11 -6.97
N PHE A 332 -26.31 -4.72 -7.30
CA PHE A 332 -25.98 -4.13 -8.61
C PHE A 332 -25.50 -5.16 -9.62
N LEU A 333 -25.85 -4.94 -10.88
CA LEU A 333 -25.32 -5.68 -12.03
C LEU A 333 -24.13 -4.92 -12.61
N MET A 334 -23.11 -5.65 -13.04
CA MET A 334 -21.88 -5.09 -13.64
C MET A 334 -21.71 -5.59 -15.08
N PRO A 335 -22.53 -5.13 -16.04
CA PRO A 335 -22.35 -5.45 -17.44
C PRO A 335 -21.04 -4.85 -17.98
N GLY A 336 -20.58 -5.33 -19.14
CA GLY A 336 -19.31 -4.89 -19.74
C GLY A 336 -19.22 -3.38 -19.97
N ALA A 337 -20.33 -2.73 -20.32
CA ALA A 337 -20.39 -1.27 -20.50
C ALA A 337 -20.13 -0.51 -19.19
N VAL A 338 -20.71 -0.95 -18.08
CA VAL A 338 -20.47 -0.37 -16.74
C VAL A 338 -19.01 -0.55 -16.34
N VAL A 339 -18.45 -1.74 -16.50
CA VAL A 339 -17.04 -2.02 -16.15
C VAL A 339 -16.09 -1.19 -17.03
N HIS A 340 -16.44 -0.97 -18.29
CA HIS A 340 -15.72 -0.05 -19.17
C HIS A 340 -15.76 1.39 -18.65
N LYS A 341 -16.94 1.91 -18.31
CA LYS A 341 -17.10 3.25 -17.74
C LYS A 341 -16.34 3.43 -16.43
N MET A 342 -16.32 2.42 -15.55
CA MET A 342 -15.53 2.43 -14.32
C MET A 342 -14.02 2.54 -14.60
N ALA A 343 -13.51 1.81 -15.61
CA ALA A 343 -12.10 1.90 -16.00
C ALA A 343 -11.76 3.29 -16.59
N VAL A 344 -12.66 3.90 -17.35
CA VAL A 344 -12.49 5.27 -17.85
C VAL A 344 -12.55 6.28 -16.70
N ALA A 345 -13.44 6.10 -15.73
CA ALA A 345 -13.50 6.95 -14.54
C ALA A 345 -12.20 6.86 -13.73
N ALA A 346 -11.64 5.66 -13.56
CA ALA A 346 -10.33 5.45 -12.94
C ALA A 346 -9.23 6.22 -13.70
N GLN A 347 -9.20 6.10 -15.02
CA GLN A 347 -8.25 6.81 -15.89
C GLN A 347 -8.36 8.34 -15.75
N LEU A 348 -9.58 8.87 -15.77
CA LEU A 348 -9.83 10.30 -15.63
C LEU A 348 -9.38 10.84 -14.27
N LEU A 349 -9.61 10.09 -13.20
CA LEU A 349 -9.10 10.45 -11.87
C LEU A 349 -7.57 10.35 -11.80
N GLN A 350 -6.97 9.33 -12.40
CA GLN A 350 -5.51 9.16 -12.43
C GLN A 350 -4.80 10.34 -13.14
N MET A 351 -5.40 10.91 -14.19
CA MET A 351 -4.85 12.07 -14.90
C MET A 351 -4.67 13.30 -14.00
N VAL A 352 -5.41 13.39 -12.90
CA VAL A 352 -5.48 14.59 -12.05
C VAL A 352 -4.94 14.37 -10.64
N THR A 353 -4.64 13.12 -10.28
CA THR A 353 -3.89 12.80 -9.07
C THR A 353 -2.44 13.23 -9.24
N GLN A 354 -1.84 13.85 -8.21
CA GLN A 354 -0.40 14.05 -8.20
C GLN A 354 0.30 12.68 -8.27
N PRO A 355 1.44 12.55 -8.96
CA PRO A 355 2.19 11.29 -8.96
C PRO A 355 2.48 10.93 -7.51
N LYS A 356 1.86 9.84 -7.02
CA LYS A 356 2.27 9.25 -5.75
C LYS A 356 3.78 8.98 -5.86
N ALA A 357 4.55 9.41 -4.86
CA ALA A 357 5.86 8.82 -4.67
C ALA A 357 5.66 7.28 -4.74
N PRO A 358 6.52 6.54 -5.46
CA PRO A 358 6.34 5.10 -5.60
C PRO A 358 6.13 4.53 -4.19
N PRO A 359 5.11 3.66 -3.99
CA PRO A 359 4.80 3.16 -2.67
C PRO A 359 6.09 2.60 -2.07
N LEU A 360 6.39 3.01 -0.83
CA LEU A 360 7.45 2.35 -0.10
C LEU A 360 7.10 0.86 -0.11
N LEU A 361 8.09 0.00 -0.38
CA LEU A 361 7.89 -1.45 -0.40
C LEU A 361 7.36 -1.99 0.95
N CYS A 362 7.42 -1.18 2.01
CA CYS A 362 6.92 -1.44 3.35
C CYS A 362 6.65 -0.12 4.11
N ASP A 363 5.76 -0.15 5.10
CA ASP A 363 5.36 1.02 5.90
C ASP A 363 6.44 1.46 6.91
N HIS A 364 7.39 0.58 7.23
CA HIS A 364 8.47 0.82 8.20
C HIS A 364 9.84 0.41 7.63
N PRO A 365 10.39 1.17 6.65
CA PRO A 365 11.60 0.78 5.93
C PRO A 365 12.81 0.59 6.84
N LEU A 366 12.96 1.37 7.91
CA LEU A 366 14.07 1.18 8.86
C LEU A 366 13.94 -0.13 9.65
N ALA A 367 12.71 -0.53 10.01
CA ALA A 367 12.47 -1.80 10.71
C ALA A 367 12.77 -2.99 9.79
N GLU A 368 12.35 -2.92 8.52
CA GLU A 368 12.62 -3.96 7.52
C GLU A 368 14.09 -4.03 7.10
N LEU A 369 14.83 -2.92 7.18
CA LEU A 369 16.28 -2.88 6.95
C LEU A 369 17.09 -3.35 8.17
N GLN A 370 16.51 -3.39 9.37
CA GLN A 370 17.22 -3.72 10.60
C GLN A 370 17.91 -5.10 10.56
N PRO A 371 17.29 -6.18 10.04
CA PRO A 371 17.98 -7.46 9.87
C PRO A 371 19.20 -7.35 8.94
N LEU A 372 19.11 -6.60 7.84
CA LEU A 372 20.24 -6.41 6.92
C LEU A 372 21.36 -5.59 7.56
N LEU A 373 21.00 -4.57 8.36
CA LEU A 373 21.95 -3.80 9.16
C LEU A 373 22.61 -4.64 10.26
N ALA A 374 21.95 -5.69 10.74
CA ALA A 374 22.48 -6.64 11.72
C ALA A 374 23.40 -7.71 11.10
N ARG A 375 23.42 -7.87 9.77
CA ARG A 375 24.24 -8.90 9.10
C ARG A 375 25.73 -8.72 9.41
N ARG A 376 26.38 -9.80 9.85
CA ARG A 376 27.83 -9.88 10.10
C ARG A 376 28.42 -11.15 9.50
N SER A 377 29.74 -11.16 9.31
CA SER A 377 30.44 -12.33 8.78
C SER A 377 30.90 -13.23 9.92
N VAL A 378 30.31 -14.42 10.05
CA VAL A 378 30.64 -15.39 11.10
C VAL A 378 31.57 -16.45 10.55
N GLY A 379 32.81 -16.52 11.06
CA GLY A 379 33.81 -17.46 10.59
C GLY A 379 33.60 -18.88 11.12
N PRO A 380 34.32 -19.90 10.57
CA PRO A 380 34.10 -21.31 10.90
C PRO A 380 34.05 -21.67 12.39
N ARG A 381 34.84 -21.00 13.24
CA ARG A 381 34.87 -21.26 14.69
C ARG A 381 33.58 -20.90 15.41
N GLY A 382 32.78 -19.98 14.85
CA GLY A 382 31.49 -19.54 15.40
C GLY A 382 30.29 -20.26 14.78
N LEU A 383 30.52 -21.21 13.87
CA LEU A 383 29.46 -21.93 13.16
C LEU A 383 29.27 -23.33 13.74
N ARG A 384 28.01 -23.77 13.85
CA ARG A 384 27.63 -25.09 14.38
C ARG A 384 26.60 -25.77 13.50
N PRO A 385 26.55 -27.12 13.50
CA PRO A 385 25.45 -27.83 12.85
C PRO A 385 24.08 -27.42 13.42
N PRO A 386 23.00 -27.43 12.61
CA PRO A 386 23.00 -27.77 11.20
C PRO A 386 23.52 -26.62 10.29
N GLY A 387 24.02 -26.98 9.11
CA GLY A 387 24.20 -26.05 7.99
C GLY A 387 22.91 -25.88 7.19
N PRO A 388 22.89 -24.98 6.19
CA PRO A 388 21.75 -24.87 5.27
C PRO A 388 21.54 -26.17 4.49
N THR A 389 20.28 -26.57 4.30
CA THR A 389 19.89 -27.70 3.46
C THR A 389 20.11 -27.37 1.97
N PRO A 390 20.11 -28.37 1.08
CA PRO A 390 20.18 -28.14 -0.37
C PRO A 390 19.12 -27.15 -0.88
N GLU A 391 17.90 -27.23 -0.37
CA GLU A 391 16.78 -26.34 -0.73
C GLU A 391 17.05 -24.89 -0.28
N GLN A 392 17.60 -24.70 0.92
CA GLN A 392 17.94 -23.37 1.43
C GLN A 392 19.12 -22.75 0.67
N TRP A 393 20.11 -23.56 0.28
CA TRP A 393 21.16 -23.11 -0.64
C TRP A 393 20.59 -22.65 -1.99
N GLN A 394 19.61 -23.39 -2.51
CA GLN A 394 18.94 -23.04 -3.75
C GLN A 394 18.16 -21.72 -3.63
N GLN A 395 17.39 -21.54 -2.55
CA GLN A 395 16.69 -20.28 -2.27
C GLN A 395 17.66 -19.09 -2.13
N ALA A 396 18.80 -19.28 -1.47
CA ALA A 396 19.83 -18.25 -1.37
C ALA A 396 20.43 -17.92 -2.76
N ALA A 397 20.65 -18.94 -3.61
CA ALA A 397 21.13 -18.76 -4.97
C ALA A 397 20.10 -18.04 -5.87
N GLU A 398 18.81 -18.26 -5.67
CA GLU A 398 17.74 -17.51 -6.36
C GLU A 398 17.82 -16.01 -6.06
N LEU A 399 18.10 -15.61 -4.81
CA LEU A 399 18.32 -14.21 -4.48
C LEU A 399 19.62 -13.66 -5.11
N ALA A 400 20.65 -14.50 -5.25
CA ALA A 400 21.90 -14.12 -5.93
C ALA A 400 21.67 -13.74 -7.41
N LEU A 401 20.67 -14.30 -8.08
CA LEU A 401 20.27 -13.93 -9.45
C LEU A 401 19.74 -12.51 -9.58
N ARG A 402 19.45 -11.83 -8.47
CA ARG A 402 19.03 -10.41 -8.45
C ARG A 402 20.21 -9.44 -8.47
N ALA A 403 21.45 -9.93 -8.59
CA ALA A 403 22.63 -9.10 -8.78
C ALA A 403 22.50 -8.25 -10.07
N PRO A 404 23.00 -7.00 -10.08
CA PRO A 404 23.06 -6.20 -11.29
C PRO A 404 23.98 -6.87 -12.30
N ASP A 405 23.42 -7.23 -13.44
CA ASP A 405 24.09 -8.02 -14.48
C ASP A 405 23.92 -7.33 -15.83
N HIS A 406 24.94 -6.59 -16.25
CA HIS A 406 24.92 -5.86 -17.50
C HIS A 406 24.81 -6.85 -18.66
N GLN A 407 23.73 -6.74 -19.43
CA GLN A 407 23.34 -7.66 -20.51
C GLN A 407 22.97 -9.09 -20.09
N GLY A 408 22.81 -9.37 -18.80
CA GLY A 408 22.31 -10.68 -18.33
C GLY A 408 23.29 -11.83 -18.58
N LEU A 409 24.60 -11.59 -18.49
CA LEU A 409 25.65 -12.57 -18.77
C LEU A 409 25.70 -13.72 -17.74
N ARG A 410 25.32 -13.43 -16.50
CA ARG A 410 25.41 -14.28 -15.31
C ARG A 410 26.82 -14.85 -15.17
N PRO A 411 27.82 -14.01 -14.82
CA PRO A 411 29.23 -14.39 -14.79
C PRO A 411 29.60 -15.25 -13.56
N PHE A 412 28.63 -15.90 -12.91
CA PHE A 412 28.86 -16.73 -11.73
C PHE A 412 28.03 -18.02 -11.74
N ARG A 413 28.52 -19.03 -11.01
CA ARG A 413 27.74 -20.20 -10.59
C ARG A 413 28.24 -20.71 -9.23
N PHE A 414 27.43 -21.56 -8.62
CA PHE A 414 27.73 -22.13 -7.30
C PHE A 414 27.91 -23.65 -7.38
N VAL A 415 28.75 -24.20 -6.51
CA VAL A 415 28.91 -25.65 -6.31
C VAL A 415 28.83 -25.96 -4.83
N HIS A 416 27.81 -26.70 -4.42
CA HIS A 416 27.70 -27.18 -3.04
C HIS A 416 28.67 -28.33 -2.79
N VAL A 417 29.38 -28.28 -1.67
CA VAL A 417 30.26 -29.38 -1.22
C VAL A 417 29.61 -29.99 0.02
N GLY A 418 28.98 -31.15 -0.17
CA GLY A 418 28.34 -31.91 0.90
C GLY A 418 29.33 -32.44 1.93
N ALA A 419 28.79 -33.01 3.00
CA ALA A 419 29.58 -33.55 4.11
C ALA A 419 30.47 -34.72 3.65
N ASP A 420 29.93 -35.59 2.80
CA ASP A 420 30.60 -36.81 2.31
C ASP A 420 31.77 -36.47 1.37
N GLU A 421 31.70 -35.35 0.65
CA GLU A 421 32.76 -34.89 -0.26
C GLU A 421 33.89 -34.12 0.45
N ARG A 422 33.74 -33.76 1.74
CA ARG A 422 34.76 -32.95 2.45
C ARG A 422 36.10 -33.65 2.58
N ALA A 423 36.12 -34.97 2.73
CA ALA A 423 37.37 -35.74 2.82
C ALA A 423 38.15 -35.66 1.50
N ALA A 424 37.47 -35.82 0.36
CA ALA A 424 38.08 -35.68 -0.96
C ALA A 424 38.59 -34.25 -1.21
N LEU A 425 37.81 -33.24 -0.81
CA LEU A 425 38.26 -31.84 -0.86
C LEU A 425 39.51 -31.60 0.02
N GLY A 426 39.57 -32.24 1.19
CA GLY A 426 40.73 -32.19 2.07
C GLY A 426 42.01 -32.66 1.39
N GLU A 427 41.96 -33.75 0.62
CA GLU A 427 43.14 -34.21 -0.13
C GLU A 427 43.56 -33.24 -1.25
N LEU A 428 42.61 -32.56 -1.90
CA LEU A 428 42.95 -31.51 -2.87
C LEU A 428 43.67 -30.33 -2.19
N PHE A 429 43.24 -29.92 -1.00
CA PHE A 429 43.91 -28.87 -0.23
C PHE A 429 45.28 -29.32 0.29
N ALA A 430 45.42 -30.59 0.70
CA ALA A 430 46.70 -31.17 1.07
C ALA A 430 47.67 -31.18 -0.11
N GLN A 431 47.22 -31.61 -1.30
CA GLN A 431 48.05 -31.58 -2.51
C GLN A 431 48.46 -30.16 -2.88
N ALA A 432 47.53 -29.20 -2.85
CA ALA A 432 47.82 -27.80 -3.10
C ALA A 432 48.86 -27.23 -2.13
N ALA A 433 48.85 -27.65 -0.87
CA ALA A 433 49.85 -27.27 0.13
C ALA A 433 51.24 -27.87 -0.17
N ARG A 434 51.30 -29.13 -0.61
CA ARG A 434 52.56 -29.76 -1.05
C ARG A 434 53.15 -29.07 -2.27
N ASP A 435 52.32 -28.75 -3.26
CA ASP A 435 52.74 -28.04 -4.47
C ASP A 435 53.28 -26.62 -4.14
N GLN A 436 52.85 -26.04 -3.02
CA GLN A 436 53.36 -24.76 -2.49
C GLN A 436 54.62 -24.91 -1.61
N GLY A 437 55.13 -26.12 -1.44
CA GLY A 437 56.32 -26.40 -0.62
C GLY A 437 56.09 -26.26 0.88
N ARG A 438 54.85 -26.45 1.37
CA ARG A 438 54.59 -26.49 2.82
C ARG A 438 55.11 -27.79 3.43
N ASP A 439 55.47 -27.73 4.70
CA ASP A 439 55.82 -28.88 5.52
C ASP A 439 54.60 -29.77 5.82
N GLU A 440 54.85 -30.97 6.37
CA GLU A 440 53.80 -31.95 6.66
C GLU A 440 52.73 -31.40 7.63
N ASP A 441 53.12 -30.58 8.60
CA ASP A 441 52.19 -29.91 9.51
C ASP A 441 51.30 -28.90 8.75
N GLY A 442 51.88 -28.11 7.85
CA GLY A 442 51.14 -27.20 6.97
C GLY A 442 50.22 -27.91 5.98
N VAL A 443 50.59 -29.11 5.53
CA VAL A 443 49.76 -29.99 4.68
C VAL A 443 48.59 -30.58 5.45
N ALA A 444 48.83 -31.08 6.67
CA ALA A 444 47.79 -31.60 7.56
C ALA A 444 46.78 -30.49 7.91
N LEU A 445 47.25 -29.30 8.28
CA LEU A 445 46.40 -28.16 8.55
C LEU A 445 45.58 -27.73 7.32
N ALA A 446 46.14 -27.83 6.11
CA ALA A 446 45.41 -27.53 4.88
C ALA A 446 44.29 -28.56 4.62
N ARG A 447 44.56 -29.85 4.86
CA ARG A 447 43.57 -30.93 4.76
C ARG A 447 42.37 -30.70 5.66
N GLU A 448 42.62 -30.38 6.93
CA GLU A 448 41.58 -30.17 7.95
C GLU A 448 40.66 -28.98 7.63
N ARG A 449 41.16 -27.96 6.92
CA ARG A 449 40.35 -26.79 6.52
C ARG A 449 39.16 -27.16 5.66
N ALA A 450 39.19 -28.28 4.93
CA ALA A 450 38.04 -28.73 4.14
C ALA A 450 36.83 -29.08 5.03
N ALA A 451 37.04 -29.47 6.28
CA ALA A 451 35.99 -29.76 7.25
C ALA A 451 35.56 -28.53 8.09
N SER A 452 36.07 -27.33 7.78
CA SER A 452 35.74 -26.12 8.53
C SER A 452 34.31 -25.66 8.26
N GLY A 453 33.43 -25.90 9.23
CA GLY A 453 32.06 -25.40 9.27
C GLY A 453 31.02 -26.32 8.61
N PRO A 454 29.74 -26.20 8.99
CA PRO A 454 28.68 -27.17 8.65
C PRO A 454 28.25 -27.21 7.18
N GLY A 455 28.33 -26.07 6.47
CA GLY A 455 27.97 -25.96 5.05
C GLY A 455 29.04 -25.22 4.27
N LEU A 456 29.27 -25.61 3.01
CA LEU A 456 30.28 -25.01 2.14
C LEU A 456 29.79 -24.93 0.70
N LEU A 457 29.97 -23.76 0.11
CA LEU A 457 29.62 -23.45 -1.26
C LEU A 457 30.85 -22.85 -1.96
N ALA A 458 31.23 -23.40 -3.10
CA ALA A 458 32.23 -22.82 -3.99
C ALA A 458 31.55 -21.78 -4.91
N VAL A 459 32.14 -20.60 -5.05
CA VAL A 459 31.66 -19.54 -5.95
C VAL A 459 32.61 -19.46 -7.14
N LEU A 460 32.11 -19.80 -8.32
CA LEU A 460 32.86 -19.82 -9.57
C LEU A 460 32.49 -18.57 -10.36
N ALA A 461 33.48 -17.91 -10.94
CA ALA A 461 33.31 -16.76 -11.82
C ALA A 461 33.81 -17.09 -13.23
N ARG A 462 33.07 -16.64 -14.25
CA ARG A 462 33.47 -16.66 -15.66
C ARG A 462 33.55 -15.23 -16.14
N ILE A 463 34.78 -14.72 -16.23
CA ILE A 463 35.04 -13.34 -16.62
C ILE A 463 35.54 -13.31 -18.05
N ARG A 464 34.92 -12.46 -18.85
CA ARG A 464 35.13 -12.35 -20.29
C ARG A 464 35.77 -11.01 -20.62
N ASP A 465 37.01 -11.05 -21.08
CA ASP A 465 37.74 -9.85 -21.52
C ASP A 465 37.45 -9.50 -23.00
N ASP A 466 36.72 -10.36 -23.71
CA ASP A 466 36.35 -10.21 -25.12
C ASP A 466 35.07 -9.37 -25.34
N LEU A 467 34.49 -8.80 -24.27
CA LEU A 467 33.27 -8.00 -24.30
C LEU A 467 33.56 -6.53 -23.94
N PRO A 468 33.78 -5.65 -24.94
CA PRO A 468 34.04 -4.23 -24.69
C PRO A 468 32.88 -3.52 -23.97
N GLU A 469 31.64 -3.93 -24.22
CA GLU A 469 30.44 -3.32 -23.64
C GLU A 469 30.20 -3.71 -22.18
N VAL A 470 30.79 -4.83 -21.72
CA VAL A 470 30.68 -5.30 -20.34
C VAL A 470 32.09 -5.61 -19.82
N PRO A 471 32.88 -4.58 -19.46
CA PRO A 471 34.27 -4.78 -19.05
C PRO A 471 34.39 -5.66 -17.80
N ALA A 472 35.54 -6.31 -17.64
CA ALA A 472 35.79 -7.29 -16.57
C ALA A 472 35.43 -6.79 -15.16
N HIS A 473 35.63 -5.50 -14.87
CA HIS A 473 35.32 -4.93 -13.57
C HIS A 473 33.81 -4.91 -13.28
N GLU A 474 32.95 -4.67 -14.27
CA GLU A 474 31.48 -4.75 -14.12
C GLU A 474 31.02 -6.17 -13.87
N GLN A 475 31.63 -7.15 -14.55
CA GLN A 475 31.35 -8.57 -14.32
C GLN A 475 31.75 -8.96 -12.89
N TRP A 476 32.90 -8.49 -12.39
CA TRP A 476 33.30 -8.71 -10.99
C TRP A 476 32.38 -8.03 -9.98
N LEU A 477 31.86 -6.83 -10.27
CA LEU A 477 30.83 -6.18 -9.44
C LEU A 477 29.57 -7.04 -9.37
N CYS A 478 29.13 -7.63 -10.49
CA CYS A 478 28.03 -8.59 -10.53
C CYS A 478 28.29 -9.80 -9.62
N VAL A 479 29.47 -10.44 -9.74
CA VAL A 479 29.86 -11.58 -8.86
C VAL A 479 29.85 -11.16 -7.38
N GLY A 480 30.40 -9.99 -7.05
CA GLY A 480 30.42 -9.47 -5.69
C GLY A 480 29.01 -9.23 -5.12
N ALA A 481 28.12 -8.65 -5.93
CA ALA A 481 26.73 -8.43 -5.56
C ALA A 481 25.96 -9.75 -5.38
N ALA A 482 26.19 -10.74 -6.26
CA ALA A 482 25.60 -12.07 -6.14
C ALA A 482 26.01 -12.77 -4.83
N VAL A 483 27.29 -12.67 -4.45
CA VAL A 483 27.78 -13.18 -3.16
C VAL A 483 27.13 -12.43 -2.00
N MET A 484 26.99 -11.11 -2.05
CA MET A 484 26.34 -10.35 -0.97
C MET A 484 24.85 -10.71 -0.83
N ASN A 485 24.14 -10.87 -1.94
CA ASN A 485 22.74 -11.33 -1.95
C ASN A 485 22.60 -12.72 -1.32
N LEU A 486 23.49 -13.66 -1.69
CA LEU A 486 23.55 -15.00 -1.07
C LEU A 486 23.75 -14.91 0.46
N LEU A 487 24.68 -14.08 0.92
CA LEU A 487 24.94 -13.89 2.35
C LEU A 487 23.75 -13.26 3.09
N ASN A 488 23.05 -12.32 2.46
CA ASN A 488 21.84 -11.72 3.01
C ASN A 488 20.71 -12.73 3.14
N ALA A 489 20.49 -13.57 2.11
CA ALA A 489 19.50 -14.65 2.17
C ALA A 489 19.79 -15.60 3.34
N LEU A 490 21.03 -16.07 3.45
CA LEU A 490 21.44 -16.96 4.54
C LEU A 490 21.24 -16.32 5.92
N HIS A 491 21.56 -15.02 6.05
CA HIS A 491 21.35 -14.29 7.29
C HIS A 491 19.87 -14.17 7.67
N LEU A 492 19.00 -13.84 6.72
CA LEU A 492 17.56 -13.76 6.93
C LEU A 492 16.94 -15.14 7.24
N MET A 493 17.55 -16.22 6.76
CA MET A 493 17.20 -17.61 7.13
C MET A 493 17.74 -18.03 8.51
N GLY A 494 18.47 -17.15 9.21
CA GLY A 494 19.00 -17.40 10.56
C GLY A 494 20.41 -18.01 10.60
N TYR A 495 21.12 -18.11 9.47
CA TYR A 495 22.48 -18.64 9.42
C TYR A 495 23.55 -17.57 9.59
N GLY A 496 24.65 -17.94 10.25
CA GLY A 496 25.92 -17.23 10.14
C GLY A 496 26.66 -17.69 8.88
N ALA A 497 27.27 -16.75 8.15
CA ALA A 497 28.06 -17.08 6.97
C ALA A 497 29.29 -16.17 6.82
N LYS A 498 30.32 -16.66 6.11
CA LYS A 498 31.51 -15.88 5.79
C LYS A 498 32.11 -16.27 4.45
N VAL A 499 32.56 -15.27 3.70
CA VAL A 499 33.40 -15.46 2.52
C VAL A 499 34.82 -15.78 2.95
N LEU A 500 35.35 -16.87 2.43
CA LEU A 500 36.73 -17.30 2.63
C LEU A 500 37.48 -17.17 1.30
N GLY A 501 38.62 -16.47 1.36
CA GLY A 501 39.61 -16.42 0.29
C GLY A 501 40.88 -17.19 0.65
N GLY A 502 41.88 -17.12 -0.20
CA GLY A 502 43.22 -17.67 0.05
C GLY A 502 43.85 -18.35 -1.16
N GLY A 503 45.15 -18.60 -1.11
CA GLY A 503 45.93 -19.17 -2.23
C GLY A 503 45.43 -20.55 -2.70
N ALA A 504 44.78 -21.33 -1.84
CA ALA A 504 44.22 -22.64 -2.19
C ALA A 504 43.11 -22.55 -3.27
N ALA A 505 42.34 -21.45 -3.32
CA ALA A 505 41.33 -21.28 -4.35
C ALA A 505 41.93 -21.11 -5.77
N ARG A 506 43.22 -20.76 -5.86
CA ARG A 506 43.96 -20.58 -7.11
C ARG A 506 44.88 -21.77 -7.44
N ALA A 507 44.89 -22.81 -6.60
CA ALA A 507 45.72 -23.98 -6.83
C ALA A 507 45.20 -24.77 -8.03
N GLU A 508 46.11 -25.21 -8.91
CA GLU A 508 45.76 -25.91 -10.15
C GLU A 508 44.94 -27.18 -9.90
N VAL A 509 45.27 -27.94 -8.85
CA VAL A 509 44.53 -29.14 -8.44
C VAL A 509 43.07 -28.84 -8.05
N VAL A 510 42.83 -27.72 -7.37
CA VAL A 510 41.47 -27.26 -7.01
C VAL A 510 40.75 -26.72 -8.24
N ARG A 511 41.46 -25.97 -9.09
CA ARG A 511 40.91 -25.44 -10.35
C ARG A 511 40.39 -26.58 -11.24
N ARG A 512 41.18 -27.64 -11.42
CA ARG A 512 40.79 -28.82 -12.21
C ARG A 512 39.57 -29.55 -11.66
N ALA A 513 39.38 -29.54 -10.34
CA ALA A 513 38.26 -30.22 -9.69
C ALA A 513 36.93 -29.43 -9.81
N PHE A 514 36.98 -28.09 -9.82
CA PHE A 514 35.77 -27.26 -9.75
C PHE A 514 35.46 -26.45 -11.01
N CYS A 515 36.45 -26.02 -11.79
CA CYS A 515 36.29 -25.02 -12.85
C CYS A 515 36.12 -25.66 -14.23
N GLN A 516 35.19 -25.13 -15.01
CA GLN A 516 35.09 -25.37 -16.46
C GLN A 516 36.04 -24.44 -17.23
N SER A 517 36.10 -24.59 -18.56
CA SER A 517 36.87 -23.68 -19.41
C SER A 517 36.45 -22.23 -19.21
N GLY A 518 37.42 -21.33 -19.01
CA GLY A 518 37.19 -19.90 -18.77
C GLY A 518 36.68 -19.55 -17.36
N GLU A 519 36.54 -20.53 -16.46
CA GLU A 519 36.13 -20.28 -15.08
C GLU A 519 37.32 -20.22 -14.13
N GLN A 520 37.11 -19.45 -13.06
CA GLN A 520 37.99 -19.40 -11.90
C GLN A 520 37.15 -19.49 -10.63
N LEU A 521 37.72 -20.10 -9.60
CA LEU A 521 37.12 -20.12 -8.27
C LEU A 521 37.36 -18.76 -7.60
N ALA A 522 36.30 -17.96 -7.48
CA ALA A 522 36.35 -16.62 -6.93
C ALA A 522 36.54 -16.66 -5.41
N CYS A 523 35.73 -17.46 -4.71
CA CYS A 523 35.79 -17.62 -3.26
C CYS A 523 35.03 -18.85 -2.78
N TRP A 524 35.10 -19.11 -1.48
CA TRP A 524 34.24 -20.05 -0.78
C TRP A 524 33.28 -19.31 0.14
N VAL A 525 32.10 -19.86 0.36
CA VAL A 525 31.16 -19.42 1.39
C VAL A 525 30.95 -20.56 2.36
N VAL A 526 31.31 -20.34 3.63
CA VAL A 526 30.98 -21.25 4.73
C VAL A 526 29.74 -20.74 5.45
N ALA A 527 28.83 -21.63 5.82
CA ALA A 527 27.62 -21.27 6.55
C ALA A 527 27.23 -22.32 7.60
N GLY A 528 26.54 -21.89 8.64
CA GLY A 528 26.10 -22.75 9.73
C GLY A 528 25.21 -22.01 10.72
N SER A 529 24.61 -22.76 11.63
CA SER A 529 23.87 -22.18 12.75
C SER A 529 24.82 -21.42 13.67
N VAL A 530 24.30 -20.40 14.35
CA VAL A 530 25.04 -19.59 15.32
C VAL A 530 24.37 -19.70 16.68
N ASP A 531 25.17 -19.78 17.75
CA ASP A 531 24.65 -19.53 19.09
C ASP A 531 24.40 -18.04 19.26
N GLY A 532 23.38 -17.69 20.05
CA GLY A 532 22.96 -16.31 20.28
C GLY A 532 24.11 -15.32 20.57
N ASP A 533 23.83 -14.06 20.21
CA ASP A 533 24.68 -12.88 20.17
C ASP A 533 26.20 -13.13 20.34
N ALA A 534 26.81 -13.56 19.24
CA ALA A 534 28.25 -13.80 19.14
C ALA A 534 29.06 -12.49 19.26
N GLY A 535 29.16 -11.93 20.47
CA GLY A 535 30.09 -10.88 20.91
C GLY A 535 30.56 -9.94 19.80
N LEU A 536 29.68 -9.07 19.33
CA LEU A 536 29.94 -8.20 18.18
C LEU A 536 30.40 -6.81 18.64
N SER A 537 31.51 -6.32 18.07
CA SER A 537 31.87 -4.90 18.15
C SER A 537 31.06 -4.12 17.11
N ASP A 538 30.44 -3.02 17.51
CA ASP A 538 29.85 -2.08 16.56
C ASP A 538 30.91 -1.57 15.58
N ARG A 539 30.55 -1.50 14.29
CA ARG A 539 31.38 -0.77 13.32
C ARG A 539 31.16 0.71 13.58
N GLU A 540 32.24 1.46 13.81
CA GLU A 540 32.16 2.91 13.76
C GLU A 540 31.48 3.34 12.46
N ARG A 541 30.52 4.26 12.55
CA ARG A 541 29.89 4.88 11.38
C ARG A 541 30.78 6.05 10.97
N PRO A 542 31.60 5.94 9.91
CA PRO A 542 32.45 7.05 9.53
C PRO A 542 31.58 8.19 8.98
N ALA A 543 31.85 9.41 9.44
CA ALA A 543 31.29 10.60 8.82
C ALA A 543 31.80 10.71 7.36
N GLY A 544 30.93 11.07 6.42
CA GLY A 544 31.31 11.29 5.02
C GLY A 544 31.40 10.03 4.13
N LEU A 545 30.67 8.95 4.43
CA LEU A 545 30.52 7.82 3.49
C LEU A 545 29.90 8.24 2.13
N ILE A 546 29.09 9.30 2.15
CA ILE A 546 28.49 9.93 0.98
C ILE A 546 28.93 11.40 1.01
N SER A 547 29.42 11.91 -0.11
CA SER A 547 29.72 13.33 -0.31
C SER A 547 28.87 13.89 -1.43
N ASP A 548 28.45 15.15 -1.29
CA ASP A 548 27.77 15.86 -2.37
C ASP A 548 28.76 16.16 -3.50
N TRP A 549 28.35 15.87 -4.73
CA TRP A 549 29.14 16.22 -5.91
C TRP A 549 29.19 17.74 -6.06
N GLN A 550 30.40 18.29 -6.19
CA GLN A 550 30.60 19.69 -6.54
C GLN A 550 31.07 19.79 -7.98
N PRO A 551 30.38 20.55 -8.84
CA PRO A 551 30.84 20.75 -10.20
C PRO A 551 32.17 21.51 -10.19
N PRO A 552 33.09 21.19 -11.11
CA PRO A 552 34.29 22.01 -11.28
C PRO A 552 33.89 23.44 -11.68
N LEU A 553 34.57 24.42 -11.08
CA LEU A 553 34.43 25.84 -11.40
C LEU A 553 34.82 26.16 -12.84
#